data_AF-W8T710-F1
#
_entry.id   AF-W8T710-F1
#
_cell.length_a   1.000
_cell.length_b   1.000
_cell.length_c   1.000
_cell.angle_alpha   90.00
_cell.angle_beta   90.00
_cell.angle_gamma   90.00
#
_symmetry.space_group_name_H-M   'P 1'
#
loop_
_entity.id
_entity.type
_entity.pdbx_description
1 polymer ?
#
loop_
_entity_poly.entity_id
_entity_poly.type
_entity_poly.pdbx_seq_one_letter_code
_entity_poly.pdbx_strand_id
1 'polypeptide(L)'
;MNNEYIKVGMADYKIGTGDDVLVTLGLGSCVGIVLYDKFKRIGGMAHIMLPSSKEIKNNANKAKFADTALEEMLYEIVKMGAIKGRIIAKIAGGAQMFSIAAKGTTLNIGQRNVDAVKEKLGELRIPIIAEDTLGNYGRTIEFSCSNGDLKIRSVGKGTKII
;
A
#
# COMPACT_ATOMS: atom_id res chain seq x y z
N MET A 1 -23.08 4.25 -14.17
CA MET A 1 -22.28 3.53 -13.16
C MET A 1 -21.54 4.61 -12.40
N ASN A 2 -21.76 4.72 -11.09
CA ASN A 2 -21.12 5.77 -10.29
C ASN A 2 -19.73 5.28 -9.89
N ASN A 3 -18.68 6.00 -10.28
CA ASN A 3 -17.34 5.78 -9.74
C ASN A 3 -17.34 6.23 -8.28
N GLU A 4 -17.19 5.31 -7.33
CA GLU A 4 -17.03 5.66 -5.93
C GLU A 4 -15.55 5.92 -5.61
N TYR A 5 -15.27 7.08 -5.02
CA TYR A 5 -13.95 7.38 -4.47
C TYR A 5 -13.90 6.87 -3.03
N ILE A 6 -13.27 5.71 -2.84
CA ILE A 6 -13.17 5.05 -1.55
C ILE A 6 -11.88 5.48 -0.85
N LYS A 7 -12.02 6.23 0.24
CA LYS A 7 -10.87 6.71 1.02
C LYS A 7 -10.33 5.60 1.93
N VAL A 8 -9.03 5.34 1.83
CA VAL A 8 -8.27 4.45 2.72
C VAL A 8 -7.51 5.30 3.73
N GLY A 9 -7.92 5.19 4.99
CA GLY A 9 -7.29 5.89 6.12
C GLY A 9 -5.91 5.32 6.48
N MET A 10 -5.23 5.95 7.43
CA MET A 10 -3.99 5.40 8.00
C MET A 10 -4.31 4.17 8.85
N ALA A 11 -3.48 3.12 8.75
CA ALA A 11 -3.74 1.83 9.42
C ALA A 11 -5.14 1.29 9.11
N ASP A 12 -5.50 1.34 7.83
CA ASP A 12 -6.75 0.85 7.29
C ASP A 12 -6.48 0.19 5.93
N TYR A 13 -7.41 -0.66 5.52
CA TYR A 13 -7.50 -1.13 4.14
C TYR A 13 -8.95 -1.08 3.66
N LYS A 14 -9.12 -0.97 2.35
CA LYS A 14 -10.43 -1.06 1.70
C LYS A 14 -10.31 -1.86 0.41
N ILE A 15 -11.41 -2.50 0.05
CA ILE A 15 -11.59 -3.20 -1.21
C ILE A 15 -12.47 -2.36 -2.12
N GLY A 16 -12.12 -2.30 -3.40
CA GLY A 16 -12.92 -1.68 -4.46
C GLY A 16 -13.07 -2.65 -5.63
N THR A 17 -14.14 -2.49 -6.39
CA THR A 17 -14.46 -3.34 -7.54
C THR A 17 -14.91 -2.52 -8.75
N GLY A 18 -14.88 -3.12 -9.94
CA GLY A 18 -15.45 -2.47 -11.12
C GLY A 18 -14.80 -1.11 -11.40
N ASP A 19 -15.57 -0.03 -11.31
CA ASP A 19 -15.14 1.34 -11.61
C ASP A 19 -14.69 2.14 -10.36
N ASP A 20 -14.60 1.49 -9.20
CA ASP A 20 -14.18 2.14 -7.95
C ASP A 20 -12.74 2.68 -8.04
N VAL A 21 -12.50 3.76 -7.30
CA VAL A 21 -11.18 4.37 -7.13
C VAL A 21 -10.81 4.39 -5.66
N LEU A 22 -9.77 3.66 -5.28
CA LEU A 22 -9.24 3.64 -3.92
C LEU A 22 -8.22 4.77 -3.76
N VAL A 23 -8.35 5.60 -2.71
CA VAL A 23 -7.48 6.77 -2.50
C VAL A 23 -6.87 6.79 -1.10
N THR A 24 -5.55 6.96 -1.00
CA THR A 24 -4.89 7.25 0.28
C THR A 24 -3.97 8.47 0.17
N LEU A 25 -3.97 9.27 1.22
CA LEU A 25 -3.31 10.58 1.28
C LEU A 25 -2.12 10.50 2.24
N GLY A 26 -1.12 11.36 2.01
CA GLY A 26 -0.09 11.62 3.02
C GLY A 26 0.88 10.47 3.29
N LEU A 27 1.23 9.70 2.26
CA LEU A 27 2.28 8.68 2.35
C LEU A 27 3.66 9.36 2.49
N GLY A 28 4.07 9.57 3.74
CA GLY A 28 5.44 9.90 4.14
C GLY A 28 6.25 8.62 4.29
N SER A 29 6.66 8.25 5.52
CA SER A 29 7.33 6.98 5.81
C SER A 29 6.40 5.75 5.72
N CYS A 30 5.08 5.96 5.71
CA CYS A 30 4.09 4.91 5.45
C CYS A 30 4.15 4.43 4.01
N VAL A 31 3.66 3.21 3.75
CA VAL A 31 3.59 2.62 2.41
C VAL A 31 2.13 2.35 2.04
N GLY A 32 1.71 2.87 0.90
CA GLY A 32 0.47 2.48 0.26
C GLY A 32 0.73 1.27 -0.62
N ILE A 33 -0.05 0.21 -0.44
CA ILE A 33 0.07 -1.03 -1.19
C ILE A 33 -1.26 -1.43 -1.79
N VAL A 34 -1.23 -1.79 -3.07
CA VAL A 34 -2.37 -2.33 -3.80
C VAL A 34 -2.15 -3.80 -4.11
N LEU A 35 -3.18 -4.62 -3.92
CA LEU A 35 -3.31 -5.97 -4.48
C LEU A 35 -4.43 -5.97 -5.52
N TYR A 36 -4.22 -6.53 -6.71
CA TYR A 36 -5.18 -6.40 -7.79
C TYR A 36 -5.28 -7.63 -8.71
N ASP A 37 -6.50 -8.09 -8.97
CA ASP A 37 -6.83 -9.00 -10.06
C ASP A 37 -7.52 -8.22 -11.19
N LYS A 38 -6.79 -8.01 -12.29
CA LYS A 38 -7.26 -7.25 -13.46
C LYS A 38 -8.47 -7.84 -14.17
N PHE A 39 -8.62 -9.17 -14.16
CA PHE A 39 -9.70 -9.83 -14.89
C PHE A 39 -11.01 -9.75 -14.13
N LYS A 40 -10.92 -9.79 -12.79
CA LYS A 40 -12.07 -9.61 -11.90
C LYS A 40 -12.35 -8.15 -11.58
N ARG A 41 -11.38 -7.27 -11.85
CA ARG A 41 -11.43 -5.84 -11.49
C ARG A 41 -11.67 -5.67 -9.99
N ILE A 42 -11.01 -6.48 -9.17
CA ILE A 42 -11.08 -6.45 -7.72
C ILE A 42 -9.71 -5.99 -7.22
N GLY A 43 -9.68 -4.88 -6.49
CA GLY A 43 -8.48 -4.30 -5.91
C GLY A 43 -8.65 -4.08 -4.41
N GLY A 44 -7.61 -4.35 -3.64
CA GLY A 44 -7.50 -3.92 -2.25
C GLY A 44 -6.37 -2.91 -2.12
N MET A 45 -6.56 -1.86 -1.33
CA MET A 45 -5.49 -0.94 -0.96
C MET A 45 -5.38 -0.80 0.56
N ALA A 46 -4.16 -0.89 1.08
CA ALA A 46 -3.83 -0.69 2.48
C ALA A 46 -2.86 0.47 2.67
N HIS A 47 -2.99 1.19 3.80
CA HIS A 47 -2.04 2.20 4.25
C HIS A 47 -1.22 1.66 5.44
N ILE A 48 -0.04 1.11 5.13
CA ILE A 48 0.84 0.49 6.10
C ILE A 48 1.62 1.55 6.86
N MET A 49 1.53 1.54 8.20
CA MET A 49 2.25 2.46 9.06
C MET A 49 3.55 1.88 9.62
N LEU A 50 3.56 0.57 9.88
CA LEU A 50 4.63 -0.11 10.61
C LEU A 50 5.03 -1.44 9.94
N PRO A 51 6.26 -1.91 10.14
CA PRO A 51 6.79 -3.07 9.42
C PRO A 51 6.17 -4.39 9.89
N SER A 52 6.05 -4.64 11.19
CA SER A 52 5.53 -5.92 11.70
C SER A 52 4.70 -5.78 12.97
N SER A 53 3.66 -6.62 13.06
CA SER A 53 2.81 -6.80 14.24
C SER A 53 3.56 -7.31 15.47
N LYS A 54 4.69 -7.99 15.28
CA LYS A 54 5.51 -8.55 16.37
C LYS A 54 6.21 -7.49 17.22
N GLU A 55 6.33 -6.26 16.71
CA GLU A 55 6.99 -5.15 17.41
C GLU A 55 6.12 -4.53 18.51
N ILE A 56 4.79 -4.80 18.53
CA ILE A 56 3.85 -4.18 19.47
C ILE A 56 2.99 -5.25 20.14
N LYS A 57 3.06 -5.34 21.48
CA LYS A 57 2.16 -6.18 22.28
C LYS A 57 0.75 -5.55 22.33
N ASN A 58 -0.29 -6.38 22.29
CA ASN A 58 -1.71 -5.99 22.39
C ASN A 58 -2.20 -5.02 21.30
N ASN A 59 -1.79 -5.17 20.04
CA ASN A 59 -2.37 -4.36 18.98
C ASN A 59 -3.71 -4.93 18.48
N ALA A 60 -4.78 -4.15 18.64
CA ALA A 60 -6.11 -4.47 18.12
C ALA A 60 -6.28 -4.17 16.62
N ASN A 61 -5.49 -3.25 16.05
CA ASN A 61 -5.61 -2.86 14.65
C ASN A 61 -4.56 -3.54 13.77
N LYS A 62 -5.00 -4.58 13.05
CA LYS A 62 -4.20 -5.39 12.12
C LYS A 62 -3.88 -4.68 10.81
N ALA A 63 -4.69 -3.71 10.37
CA ALA A 63 -4.42 -2.95 9.15
C ALA A 63 -3.21 -2.00 9.27
N LYS A 64 -2.66 -1.85 10.48
CA LYS A 64 -1.48 -1.02 10.77
C LYS A 64 -0.17 -1.57 10.20
N PHE A 65 -0.04 -2.89 10.09
CA PHE A 65 1.23 -3.56 9.81
C PHE A 65 1.25 -4.26 8.46
N ALA A 66 2.43 -4.36 7.84
CA ALA A 66 2.59 -5.00 6.55
C ALA A 66 2.15 -6.47 6.58
N ASP A 67 2.57 -7.22 7.61
CA ASP A 67 2.28 -8.65 7.76
C ASP A 67 0.77 -8.92 7.83
N THR A 68 0.07 -8.30 8.79
CA THR A 68 -1.35 -8.60 9.03
C THR A 68 -2.27 -7.94 8.00
N ALA A 69 -1.99 -6.72 7.54
CA ALA A 69 -2.85 -6.04 6.56
C ALA A 69 -2.85 -6.77 5.21
N LEU A 70 -1.69 -7.26 4.75
CA LEU A 70 -1.61 -7.96 3.47
C LEU A 70 -2.29 -9.32 3.50
N GLU A 71 -2.20 -10.05 4.61
CA GLU A 71 -2.89 -11.33 4.76
C GLU A 71 -4.42 -11.16 4.77
N GLU A 72 -4.93 -10.22 5.57
CA GLU A 72 -6.38 -9.97 5.66
C GLU A 72 -6.95 -9.42 4.35
N MET A 73 -6.26 -8.44 3.75
CA MET A 73 -6.68 -7.86 2.48
C MET A 73 -6.65 -8.89 1.35
N LEU A 74 -5.62 -9.75 1.28
CA LEU A 74 -5.55 -10.85 0.31
C LEU A 74 -6.70 -11.84 0.50
N TYR A 75 -6.98 -12.22 1.76
CA TYR A 75 -8.07 -13.13 2.07
C TYR A 75 -9.41 -12.56 1.59
N GLU A 76 -9.68 -11.28 1.85
CA GLU A 76 -10.93 -10.63 1.45
C GLU A 76 -11.09 -10.54 -0.07
N ILE A 77 -10.07 -10.10 -0.82
CA ILE A 77 -10.21 -10.00 -2.29
C ILE A 77 -10.39 -11.39 -2.93
N VAL A 78 -9.74 -12.42 -2.39
CA VAL A 78 -9.93 -13.81 -2.86
C VAL A 78 -11.33 -14.31 -2.52
N LYS A 79 -11.86 -13.99 -1.33
CA LYS A 79 -13.23 -14.30 -0.94
C LYS A 79 -14.26 -13.62 -1.86
N MET A 80 -13.95 -12.45 -2.39
CA MET A 80 -14.76 -11.74 -3.39
C MET A 80 -14.61 -12.30 -4.82
N GLY A 81 -13.75 -13.30 -5.03
CA GLY A 81 -13.60 -14.02 -6.29
C GLY A 81 -12.35 -13.67 -7.09
N ALA A 82 -11.42 -12.88 -6.54
CA ALA A 82 -10.09 -12.70 -7.14
C ALA A 82 -9.32 -14.02 -7.14
N ILE A 83 -8.54 -14.28 -8.20
CA ILE A 83 -7.74 -15.50 -8.32
C ILE A 83 -6.32 -15.19 -7.87
N LYS A 84 -5.88 -15.83 -6.77
CA LYS A 84 -4.56 -15.58 -6.17
C LYS A 84 -3.39 -15.58 -7.17
N GLY A 85 -3.36 -16.54 -8.10
CA GLY A 85 -2.32 -16.65 -9.12
C GLY A 85 -2.31 -15.53 -10.18
N ARG A 86 -3.31 -14.64 -10.18
CA ARG A 86 -3.42 -13.48 -11.08
C ARG A 86 -3.20 -12.15 -10.36
N ILE A 87 -3.08 -12.18 -9.03
CA ILE A 87 -2.95 -10.97 -8.23
C ILE A 87 -1.55 -10.38 -8.44
N ILE A 88 -1.51 -9.09 -8.74
CA ILE A 88 -0.29 -8.28 -8.80
C ILE A 88 -0.28 -7.27 -7.67
N ALA A 89 0.90 -6.72 -7.37
CA ALA A 89 1.06 -5.63 -6.44
C ALA A 89 1.65 -4.36 -7.08
N LYS A 90 1.22 -3.20 -6.58
CA LYS A 90 1.85 -1.90 -6.82
C LYS A 90 2.04 -1.20 -5.48
N ILE A 91 3.18 -0.54 -5.28
CA ILE A 91 3.52 0.09 -4.01
C ILE A 91 4.05 1.52 -4.17
N ALA A 92 3.73 2.40 -3.24
CA ALA A 92 4.26 3.76 -3.20
C ALA A 92 4.40 4.28 -1.76
N GLY A 93 5.29 5.25 -1.54
CA GLY A 93 5.52 5.84 -0.21
C GLY A 93 6.89 5.48 0.36
N GLY A 94 6.99 5.25 1.66
CA GLY A 94 8.26 4.89 2.30
C GLY A 94 9.32 6.00 2.27
N ALA A 95 8.90 7.26 2.13
CA ALA A 95 9.80 8.40 2.07
C ALA A 95 10.46 8.68 3.42
N GLN A 96 11.68 9.20 3.37
CA GLN A 96 12.41 9.75 4.51
C GLN A 96 12.38 11.27 4.43
N MET A 97 11.38 11.90 5.06
CA MET A 97 11.17 13.35 4.98
C MET A 97 12.07 14.16 5.94
N PHE A 98 12.60 13.52 7.00
CA PHE A 98 13.48 14.16 7.97
C PHE A 98 14.81 13.41 8.09
N SER A 99 15.91 14.10 7.85
CA SER A 99 17.27 13.63 8.14
C SER A 99 17.75 14.21 9.47
N ILE A 100 17.16 13.79 10.59
CA ILE A 100 17.74 14.12 11.89
C ILE A 100 18.85 13.11 12.14
N ALA A 101 20.10 13.54 11.93
CA ALA A 101 21.29 12.82 12.34
C ALA A 101 21.41 12.87 13.87
N ALA A 102 20.52 12.17 14.58
CA ALA A 102 20.73 11.87 15.98
C ALA A 102 21.80 10.76 16.05
N LYS A 103 22.93 11.07 16.69
CA LYS A 103 24.06 10.16 16.92
C LYS A 103 23.55 8.77 17.33
N GLY A 104 23.64 7.78 16.42
CA GLY A 104 23.57 6.36 16.75
C GLY A 104 22.57 5.50 15.98
N THR A 105 21.45 6.01 15.50
CA THR A 105 20.46 5.21 14.75
C THR A 105 19.63 6.08 13.82
N THR A 106 20.02 6.17 12.55
CA THR A 106 19.13 6.66 11.50
C THR A 106 17.98 5.66 11.36
N LEU A 107 16.90 5.82 12.14
CA LEU A 107 15.69 5.01 12.06
C LEU A 107 15.01 5.31 10.72
N ASN A 108 15.46 4.62 9.66
CA ASN A 108 14.86 4.70 8.34
C ASN A 108 13.55 3.90 8.31
N ILE A 109 12.53 4.44 9.00
CA ILE A 109 11.20 3.81 9.11
C ILE A 109 10.60 3.59 7.72
N GLY A 110 10.81 4.53 6.79
CA GLY A 110 10.38 4.41 5.40
C GLY A 110 10.95 3.18 4.71
N GLN A 111 12.27 3.00 4.79
CA GLN A 111 12.93 1.81 4.24
C GLN A 111 12.43 0.53 4.91
N ARG A 112 12.36 0.49 6.24
CA ARG A 112 11.85 -0.68 6.98
C ARG A 112 10.43 -1.07 6.57
N ASN A 113 9.55 -0.10 6.36
CA ASN A 113 8.19 -0.35 5.90
C ASN A 113 8.17 -0.91 4.47
N VAL A 114 8.99 -0.36 3.56
CA VAL A 114 9.11 -0.87 2.19
C VAL A 114 9.64 -2.30 2.19
N ASP A 115 10.68 -2.58 2.97
CA ASP A 115 11.30 -3.90 3.06
C ASP A 115 10.31 -4.93 3.61
N ALA A 116 9.60 -4.61 4.69
CA ALA A 116 8.59 -5.50 5.26
C ALA A 116 7.43 -5.79 4.28
N VAL A 117 7.00 -4.78 3.52
CA VAL A 117 6.00 -4.97 2.47
C VAL A 117 6.52 -5.89 1.36
N LYS A 118 7.76 -5.68 0.89
CA LYS A 118 8.38 -6.52 -0.15
C LYS A 118 8.59 -7.96 0.33
N GLU A 119 9.08 -8.14 1.55
CA GLU A 119 9.25 -9.44 2.18
C GLU A 119 7.91 -10.18 2.25
N LYS A 120 6.87 -9.51 2.77
CA LYS A 120 5.55 -10.12 2.91
C LYS A 120 4.92 -10.50 1.58
N LEU A 121 5.05 -9.65 0.56
CA LEU A 121 4.61 -9.98 -0.80
C LEU A 121 5.37 -11.18 -1.38
N GLY A 122 6.67 -11.29 -1.09
CA GLY A 122 7.50 -12.44 -1.44
C GLY A 122 7.00 -13.73 -0.81
N GLU A 123 6.71 -13.72 0.49
CA GLU A 123 6.09 -14.86 1.21
C GLU A 123 4.75 -15.28 0.58
N LEU A 124 3.91 -14.29 0.24
CA LEU A 124 2.60 -14.50 -0.38
C LEU A 124 2.69 -14.90 -1.86
N ARG A 125 3.89 -14.83 -2.46
CA ARG A 125 4.18 -15.06 -3.88
C ARG A 125 3.40 -14.13 -4.82
N ILE A 126 3.30 -12.86 -4.45
CA ILE A 126 2.63 -11.84 -5.25
C ILE A 126 3.68 -10.92 -5.89
N PRO A 127 3.78 -10.85 -7.22
CA PRO A 127 4.78 -10.02 -7.88
C PRO A 127 4.44 -8.53 -7.77
N ILE A 128 5.45 -7.72 -7.48
CA ILE A 128 5.37 -6.25 -7.61
C ILE A 128 5.65 -5.91 -9.07
N ILE A 129 4.65 -5.34 -9.76
CA ILE A 129 4.80 -4.95 -11.17
C ILE A 129 5.21 -3.48 -11.35
N ALA A 130 5.01 -2.66 -10.31
CA ALA A 130 5.40 -1.25 -10.32
C ALA A 130 5.63 -0.74 -8.89
N GLU A 131 6.59 0.16 -8.72
CA GLU A 131 6.83 0.84 -7.46
C GLU A 131 7.26 2.31 -7.60
N ASP A 132 6.87 3.14 -6.64
CA ASP A 132 7.40 4.49 -6.40
C ASP A 132 7.64 4.71 -4.91
N THR A 133 8.70 4.07 -4.42
CA THR A 133 9.06 4.03 -3.00
C THR A 133 10.20 4.99 -2.68
N LEU A 134 10.48 5.19 -1.38
CA LEU A 134 11.59 5.98 -0.86
C LEU A 134 11.54 7.47 -1.29
N GLY A 135 12.69 8.13 -1.37
CA GLY A 135 12.78 9.58 -1.59
C GLY A 135 12.52 10.39 -0.32
N ASN A 136 12.32 11.69 -0.48
CA ASN A 136 12.26 12.66 0.62
C ASN A 136 11.01 13.55 0.59
N TYR A 137 9.92 13.07 -0.01
CA TYR A 137 8.68 13.81 -0.20
C TYR A 137 7.46 12.91 0.00
N GLY A 138 6.36 13.53 0.44
CA GLY A 138 5.07 12.84 0.61
C GLY A 138 4.39 12.53 -0.72
N ARG A 139 3.58 11.46 -0.73
CA ARG A 139 2.78 11.04 -1.88
C ARG A 139 1.31 10.91 -1.54
N THR A 140 0.46 11.17 -2.51
CA THR A 140 -0.94 10.72 -2.55
C THR A 140 -1.06 9.71 -3.67
N ILE A 141 -1.78 8.61 -3.44
CA ILE A 141 -2.06 7.63 -4.48
C ILE A 141 -3.56 7.42 -4.68
N GLU A 142 -3.93 7.24 -5.94
CA GLU A 142 -5.27 6.96 -6.42
C GLU A 142 -5.17 5.72 -7.31
N PHE A 143 -5.82 4.62 -6.93
CA PHE A 143 -5.82 3.37 -7.67
C PHE A 143 -7.18 3.13 -8.33
N SER A 144 -7.21 2.95 -9.64
CA SER A 144 -8.46 2.62 -10.35
C SER A 144 -8.62 1.12 -10.54
N CYS A 145 -9.68 0.54 -9.99
CA CYS A 145 -10.01 -0.87 -10.20
C CYS A 145 -10.41 -1.19 -11.65
N SER A 146 -10.76 -0.16 -12.43
CA SER A 146 -11.20 -0.32 -13.82
C SER A 146 -10.09 -0.76 -14.77
N ASN A 147 -8.89 -0.21 -14.59
CA ASN A 147 -7.76 -0.40 -15.50
C ASN A 147 -6.45 -0.80 -14.78
N GLY A 148 -6.41 -0.71 -13.45
CA GLY A 148 -5.25 -1.05 -12.65
C GLY A 148 -4.21 0.07 -12.55
N ASP A 149 -4.51 1.29 -12.98
CA ASP A 149 -3.60 2.42 -12.90
C ASP A 149 -3.40 2.87 -11.45
N LEU A 150 -2.15 3.08 -11.05
CA LEU A 150 -1.80 3.73 -9.81
C LEU A 150 -1.28 5.14 -10.11
N LYS A 151 -2.16 6.12 -9.95
CA LYS A 151 -1.81 7.54 -10.08
C LYS A 151 -1.17 8.04 -8.80
N ILE A 152 -0.01 8.67 -8.92
CA ILE A 152 0.81 9.13 -7.80
C ILE A 152 1.03 10.62 -7.95
N ARG A 153 0.55 11.39 -6.96
CA ARG A 153 0.80 12.83 -6.84
C ARG A 153 1.85 13.06 -5.76
N SER A 154 2.98 13.61 -6.15
CA SER A 154 4.12 13.88 -5.26
C SER A 154 4.22 15.37 -4.95
N VAL A 155 4.46 15.70 -3.68
CA VAL A 155 4.64 17.09 -3.24
C VAL A 155 5.80 17.74 -4.00
N GLY A 156 5.52 18.82 -4.72
CA GLY A 156 6.53 19.57 -5.48
C GLY A 156 7.10 18.86 -6.72
N LYS A 157 6.55 17.70 -7.14
CA LYS A 157 7.10 16.90 -8.26
C LYS A 157 6.08 16.50 -9.33
N GLY A 158 4.82 16.88 -9.18
CA GLY A 158 3.77 16.60 -10.16
C GLY A 158 3.10 15.23 -9.99
N THR A 159 2.51 14.74 -11.08
CA THR A 159 1.74 13.49 -11.10
C THR A 159 2.32 12.52 -12.12
N LYS A 160 2.39 11.23 -11.76
CA LYS A 160 2.71 10.14 -12.68
C LYS A 160 1.72 8.98 -12.49
N ILE A 161 1.68 8.07 -13.46
CA ILE A 161 0.87 6.85 -13.40
C ILE A 161 1.83 5.67 -13.60
N ILE A 162 1.73 4.67 -12.73
CA ILE A 162 2.49 3.41 -12.80
C ILE A 162 1.55 2.22 -12.73
#